data_AF-A0A942DT75-F1
#
_entry.id   AF-A0A942DT75-F1
#
_cell.length_a   1.000
_cell.length_b   1.000
_cell.length_c   1.000
_cell.angle_alpha   90.00
_cell.angle_beta   90.00
_cell.angle_gamma   90.00
#
_symmetry.space_group_name_H-M   'P 1'
#
loop_
_entity.id
_entity.type
_entity.pdbx_description
1 polymer ?
#
loop_
_entity_poly.entity_id
_entity_poly.type
_entity_poly.pdbx_seq_one_letter_code
_entity_poly.pdbx_strand_id
1 'polypeptide(L)'
;MRFNKLVQTERKITHLVLECIAEIDTRRLYLEKAYPSLYEFLVKEFGYSPSAAVRRIESARLLREVPEVAVKIESGAINLSQLSKVQQAVRVVQKTQERKMDTQEKTELIALIENTTQEQTQVILNQKLSIPITTVCKQRHHADESVTLTIHLTKEQMEILTHARNLISHAVPDKNWSQVFSYLAQKEITRRTALRKRAPAQCVLKADSTTATVVGKPLTQAVKKSVFARQACCQFRDPSSGKVCGSKRFLQVDHRRPQWAGGSNDLSNLQVLCAQHNQYKYRRESFCSYS
;
A
#
# COMPACT_ATOMS: atom_id res chain seq x y z
N MET A 1 -4.88 43.37 -22.95
CA MET A 1 -5.66 42.41 -23.76
C MET A 1 -7.05 42.20 -23.17
N ARG A 2 -8.10 42.07 -24.00
CA ARG A 2 -9.49 41.78 -23.58
C ARG A 2 -9.58 40.53 -22.70
N PHE A 3 -8.78 39.51 -23.01
CA PHE A 3 -8.70 38.26 -22.26
C PHE A 3 -8.37 38.46 -20.77
N ASN A 4 -7.37 39.27 -20.43
CA ASN A 4 -6.99 39.52 -19.03
C ASN A 4 -8.14 40.15 -18.22
N LYS A 5 -8.92 41.04 -18.84
CA LYS A 5 -10.11 41.64 -18.19
C LYS A 5 -11.18 40.57 -17.93
N LEU A 6 -11.42 39.67 -18.88
CA LEU A 6 -12.36 38.55 -18.71
C LEU A 6 -11.92 37.60 -17.58
N VAL A 7 -10.63 37.27 -17.50
CA VAL A 7 -10.07 36.43 -16.42
C VAL A 7 -10.24 37.10 -15.05
N GLN A 8 -10.02 38.42 -14.96
CA GLN A 8 -10.27 39.16 -13.72
C GLN A 8 -11.75 39.15 -13.34
N THR A 9 -12.65 39.38 -14.30
CA THR A 9 -14.09 39.31 -14.07
C THR A 9 -14.53 37.91 -13.65
N GLU A 10 -13.98 36.86 -14.26
CA GLU A 10 -14.25 35.47 -13.89
C GLU A 10 -13.88 35.18 -12.42
N ARG A 11 -12.74 35.67 -11.96
CA ARG A 11 -12.31 35.51 -10.55
C ARG A 11 -13.23 36.25 -9.58
N LYS A 12 -13.65 37.47 -9.94
CA LYS A 12 -14.64 38.23 -9.15
C LYS A 12 -15.99 37.53 -9.08
N ILE A 13 -16.51 37.05 -10.22
CA ILE A 13 -17.76 36.26 -10.25
C ILE A 13 -17.60 34.99 -9.42
N THR A 14 -16.45 34.31 -9.52
CA THR A 14 -16.18 33.12 -8.72
C THR A 14 -16.24 33.41 -7.23
N HIS A 15 -15.62 34.52 -6.79
CA HIS A 15 -15.71 34.97 -5.40
C HIS A 15 -17.16 35.21 -4.96
N LEU A 16 -17.95 35.97 -5.74
CA LEU A 16 -19.38 36.22 -5.43
C LEU A 16 -20.21 34.93 -5.37
N VAL A 17 -19.92 33.96 -6.26
CA VAL A 17 -20.56 32.64 -6.22
C VAL A 17 -20.22 31.91 -4.92
N LEU A 18 -18.98 31.99 -4.44
CA LEU A 18 -18.61 31.37 -3.16
C LEU A 18 -19.30 32.02 -1.97
N GLU A 19 -19.47 33.35 -1.96
CA GLU A 19 -20.23 34.05 -0.92
C GLU A 19 -21.69 33.58 -0.89
N CYS A 20 -22.33 33.49 -2.06
CA CYS A 20 -23.69 32.97 -2.17
C CYS A 20 -23.78 31.51 -1.67
N ILE A 21 -22.80 30.67 -2.03
CA ILE A 21 -22.74 29.29 -1.55
C ILE A 21 -22.54 29.24 -0.03
N ALA A 22 -21.72 30.11 0.54
CA ALA A 22 -21.51 30.19 1.99
C ALA A 22 -22.79 30.60 2.73
N GLU A 23 -23.55 31.54 2.16
CA GLU A 23 -24.85 31.97 2.68
C GLU A 23 -25.88 30.82 2.63
N ILE A 24 -25.97 30.13 1.48
CA ILE A 24 -26.86 28.97 1.29
C ILE A 24 -26.50 27.84 2.27
N ASP A 25 -25.21 27.55 2.50
CA ASP A 25 -24.75 26.53 3.44
C ASP A 25 -25.14 26.89 4.88
N THR A 26 -25.01 28.17 5.24
CA THR A 26 -25.29 28.67 6.60
C THR A 26 -26.78 28.65 6.91
N ARG A 27 -27.62 29.15 5.98
CA ARG A 27 -29.08 29.17 6.13
C ARG A 27 -29.75 27.83 5.78
N ARG A 28 -28.99 26.88 5.21
CA ARG A 28 -29.49 25.58 4.73
C ARG A 28 -30.66 25.69 3.74
N LEU A 29 -30.65 26.71 2.86
CA LEU A 29 -31.75 26.99 1.90
C LEU A 29 -32.00 25.83 0.91
N TYR A 30 -31.03 24.94 0.74
CA TYR A 30 -31.20 23.72 -0.07
C TYR A 30 -32.28 22.78 0.51
N LEU A 31 -32.55 22.83 1.82
CA LEU A 31 -33.61 22.05 2.46
C LEU A 31 -35.00 22.50 2.03
N GLU A 32 -35.22 23.81 1.89
CA GLU A 32 -36.49 24.38 1.40
C GLU A 32 -36.78 23.94 -0.05
N LYS A 33 -35.72 23.69 -0.82
CA LYS A 33 -35.79 23.17 -2.18
C LYS A 33 -35.82 21.64 -2.27
N ALA A 34 -36.07 20.95 -1.16
CA ALA A 34 -36.17 19.49 -1.07
C ALA A 34 -34.88 18.72 -1.44
N TYR A 35 -33.70 19.33 -1.27
CA TYR A 35 -32.42 18.64 -1.43
C TYR A 35 -31.84 18.21 -0.07
N PRO A 36 -31.35 16.96 0.06
CA PRO A 36 -30.84 16.45 1.34
C PRO A 36 -29.48 17.05 1.73
N SER A 37 -28.76 17.67 0.79
CA SER A 37 -27.47 18.30 1.07
C SER A 37 -27.16 19.41 0.07
N LEU A 38 -26.30 20.36 0.46
CA LEU A 38 -25.75 21.38 -0.42
C LEU A 38 -25.03 20.78 -1.63
N TYR A 39 -24.37 19.64 -1.46
CA TYR A 39 -23.70 18.93 -2.55
C TYR A 39 -24.70 18.48 -3.61
N GLU A 40 -25.76 17.79 -3.21
CA GLU A 40 -26.80 17.37 -4.17
C GLU A 40 -27.48 18.55 -4.83
N PHE A 41 -27.73 19.62 -4.09
CA PHE A 41 -28.30 20.85 -4.63
C PHE A 41 -27.42 21.44 -5.74
N LEU A 42 -26.11 21.59 -5.50
CA LEU A 42 -25.19 22.12 -6.51
C LEU A 42 -25.04 21.20 -7.74
N VAL A 43 -25.09 19.88 -7.55
CA VAL A 43 -24.93 18.91 -8.65
C VAL A 43 -26.21 18.79 -9.48
N LYS A 44 -27.36 18.61 -8.83
CA LYS A 44 -28.65 18.34 -9.50
C LYS A 44 -29.31 19.60 -10.04
N GLU A 45 -29.35 20.68 -9.26
CA GLU A 45 -30.02 21.94 -9.68
C GLU A 45 -29.14 22.77 -10.61
N PHE A 46 -27.87 22.96 -10.24
CA PHE A 46 -26.95 23.86 -10.96
C PHE A 46 -26.00 23.15 -11.93
N GLY A 47 -26.09 21.81 -12.04
CA GLY A 47 -25.31 21.04 -13.01
C GLY A 47 -23.80 21.02 -12.77
N TYR A 48 -23.33 21.34 -11.56
CA TYR A 48 -21.91 21.25 -11.27
C TYR A 48 -21.43 19.80 -11.32
N SER A 49 -20.23 19.56 -11.86
CA SER A 49 -19.61 18.26 -11.72
C SER A 49 -19.32 17.96 -10.24
N PRO A 50 -19.34 16.67 -9.82
CA PRO A 50 -19.05 16.27 -8.44
C PRO A 50 -17.81 16.96 -7.85
N SER A 51 -16.71 16.95 -8.59
CA SER A 51 -15.44 17.56 -8.18
C SER A 51 -15.53 19.08 -8.09
N ALA A 52 -16.27 19.73 -8.99
CA ALA A 52 -16.46 21.17 -9.00
C ALA A 52 -17.34 21.66 -7.84
N ALA A 53 -18.37 20.90 -7.48
CA ALA A 53 -19.25 21.18 -6.35
C ALA A 53 -18.48 21.07 -5.03
N VAL A 54 -17.72 19.98 -4.81
CA VAL A 54 -16.90 19.81 -3.60
C VAL A 54 -15.91 20.95 -3.41
N ARG A 55 -15.16 21.32 -4.45
CA ARG A 55 -14.19 22.43 -4.38
C ARG A 55 -14.85 23.75 -3.99
N ARG A 56 -16.03 24.05 -4.52
CA ARG A 56 -16.77 25.27 -4.19
C ARG A 56 -17.30 25.26 -2.77
N ILE A 57 -17.89 24.16 -2.32
CA ILE A 57 -18.37 24.01 -0.94
C ILE A 57 -17.22 24.18 0.04
N GLU A 58 -16.09 23.52 -0.21
CA GLU A 58 -14.91 23.63 0.66
C GLU A 58 -14.32 25.04 0.67
N SER A 59 -14.21 25.67 -0.51
CA SER A 59 -13.72 27.04 -0.62
C SER A 59 -14.66 28.04 0.05
N ALA A 60 -15.98 27.88 -0.09
CA ALA A 60 -16.99 28.74 0.53
C ALA A 60 -16.97 28.63 2.07
N ARG A 61 -16.80 27.41 2.60
CA ARG A 61 -16.64 27.18 4.04
C ARG A 61 -15.36 27.83 4.58
N LEU A 62 -14.25 27.69 3.85
CA LEU A 62 -12.99 28.31 4.23
C LEU A 62 -13.05 29.84 4.14
N LEU A 63 -13.72 30.39 3.11
CA LEU A 63 -13.95 31.82 2.94
C LEU A 63 -14.72 32.43 4.12
N ARG A 64 -15.70 31.72 4.66
CA ARG A 64 -16.45 32.15 5.86
C ARG A 64 -15.57 32.20 7.12
N GLU A 65 -14.63 31.28 7.25
CA GLU A 65 -13.72 31.23 8.40
C GLU A 65 -12.56 32.24 8.27
N VAL A 66 -12.04 32.44 7.05
CA VAL A 66 -10.93 33.35 6.74
C VAL A 66 -11.33 34.26 5.57
N PRO A 67 -11.95 35.43 5.84
CA PRO A 67 -12.43 36.34 4.81
C PRO A 67 -11.32 36.90 3.90
N GLU A 68 -10.07 36.96 4.38
CA GLU A 68 -8.90 37.43 3.60
C GLU A 68 -8.66 36.62 2.31
N VAL A 69 -9.19 35.39 2.24
CA VAL A 69 -9.13 34.54 1.05
C VAL A 69 -9.82 35.20 -0.14
N ALA A 70 -10.84 36.04 0.06
CA ALA A 70 -11.55 36.75 -1.00
C ALA A 70 -10.59 37.51 -1.92
N VAL A 71 -9.75 38.36 -1.32
CA VAL A 71 -8.78 39.20 -2.04
C VAL A 71 -7.76 38.35 -2.80
N LYS A 72 -7.36 37.21 -2.22
CA LYS A 72 -6.38 36.28 -2.82
C LYS A 72 -6.97 35.50 -4.00
N ILE A 73 -8.28 35.21 -3.99
CA ILE A 73 -8.99 34.61 -5.12
C ILE A 73 -9.11 35.63 -6.27
N GLU A 74 -9.49 36.86 -5.96
CA GLU A 74 -9.66 37.92 -6.97
C GLU A 74 -8.34 38.27 -7.67
N SER A 75 -7.26 38.40 -6.90
CA SER A 75 -5.91 38.62 -7.43
C SER A 75 -5.41 37.40 -8.22
N GLY A 76 -5.93 36.21 -7.92
CA GLY A 76 -5.52 34.93 -8.49
C GLY A 76 -4.23 34.38 -7.90
N ALA A 77 -3.80 34.89 -6.75
CA ALA A 77 -2.70 34.32 -5.97
C ALA A 77 -3.03 32.90 -5.49
N ILE A 78 -4.33 32.59 -5.31
CA ILE A 78 -4.81 31.27 -4.88
C ILE A 78 -5.99 30.83 -5.76
N ASN A 79 -6.07 29.54 -6.05
CA ASN A 79 -7.18 28.93 -6.79
C ASN A 79 -8.04 27.96 -5.94
N LEU A 80 -9.24 27.64 -6.43
CA LEU A 80 -10.20 26.75 -5.75
C LEU A 80 -9.65 25.35 -5.44
N SER A 81 -8.74 24.84 -6.27
CA SER A 81 -8.17 23.50 -6.06
C SER A 81 -7.20 23.51 -4.88
N GLN A 82 -6.46 24.60 -4.68
CA GLN A 82 -5.60 24.78 -3.51
C GLN A 82 -6.42 24.92 -2.23
N LEU A 83 -7.48 25.75 -2.24
CA LEU A 83 -8.37 25.92 -1.07
C LEU A 83 -9.03 24.61 -0.64
N SER A 84 -9.50 23.81 -1.60
CA SER A 84 -10.04 22.48 -1.35
C SER A 84 -9.02 21.54 -0.67
N LYS A 85 -7.75 21.54 -1.13
CA LYS A 85 -6.68 20.77 -0.49
C LYS A 85 -6.38 21.24 0.93
N VAL A 86 -6.40 22.56 1.18
CA VAL A 86 -6.25 23.11 2.53
C VAL A 86 -7.36 22.59 3.44
N GLN A 87 -8.62 22.69 3.03
CA GLN A 87 -9.74 22.23 3.84
C GLN A 87 -9.68 20.71 4.08
N GLN A 88 -9.26 19.93 3.09
CA GLN A 88 -9.03 18.50 3.25
C GLN A 88 -7.93 18.22 4.27
N ALA A 89 -6.81 18.93 4.20
CA ALA A 89 -5.69 18.80 5.13
C ALA A 89 -6.12 19.15 6.58
N VAL A 90 -6.87 20.24 6.76
CA VAL A 90 -7.45 20.64 8.06
C VAL A 90 -8.33 19.52 8.64
N ARG A 91 -9.18 18.89 7.83
CA ARG A 91 -10.02 17.76 8.27
C ARG A 91 -9.19 16.54 8.68
N VAL A 92 -8.12 16.24 7.94
CA VAL A 92 -7.22 15.14 8.27
C VAL A 92 -6.51 15.39 9.59
N VAL A 93 -6.01 16.61 9.81
CA VAL A 93 -5.39 17.02 11.09
C VAL A 93 -6.39 16.91 12.22
N GLN A 94 -7.60 17.44 12.05
CA GLN A 94 -8.65 17.36 13.05
C GLN A 94 -8.99 15.92 13.45
N LYS A 95 -8.99 14.98 12.49
CA LYS A 95 -9.25 13.58 12.77
C LYS A 95 -8.05 12.83 13.36
N THR A 96 -6.84 13.15 12.94
CA THR A 96 -5.64 12.38 13.28
C THR A 96 -4.98 12.87 14.57
N GLN A 97 -5.00 14.17 14.80
CA GLN A 97 -4.39 14.82 15.96
C GLN A 97 -5.45 15.25 16.99
N GLU A 98 -6.74 14.97 16.74
CA GLU A 98 -7.89 15.35 17.58
C GLU A 98 -7.93 16.85 17.95
N ARG A 99 -7.27 17.70 17.14
CA ARG A 99 -7.11 19.13 17.38
C ARG A 99 -7.86 19.95 16.33
N LYS A 100 -8.65 20.93 16.77
CA LYS A 100 -9.21 21.95 15.88
C LYS A 100 -8.13 22.99 15.56
N MET A 101 -7.94 23.26 14.28
CA MET A 101 -7.07 24.34 13.83
C MET A 101 -7.74 25.70 14.06
N ASP A 102 -6.98 26.64 14.60
CA ASP A 102 -7.46 28.00 14.84
C ASP A 102 -7.56 28.81 13.54
N THR A 103 -8.31 29.90 13.56
CA THR A 103 -8.44 30.83 12.43
C THR A 103 -7.08 31.41 12.05
N GLN A 104 -6.22 31.75 13.02
CA GLN A 104 -4.89 32.30 12.75
C GLN A 104 -3.99 31.30 11.99
N GLU A 105 -3.96 30.04 12.43
CA GLU A 105 -3.19 28.98 11.76
C GLU A 105 -3.64 28.75 10.32
N LYS A 106 -4.95 28.86 10.05
CA LYS A 106 -5.49 28.76 8.69
C LYS A 106 -5.05 29.94 7.82
N THR A 107 -5.05 31.16 8.36
CA THR A 107 -4.56 32.34 7.65
C THR A 107 -3.08 32.22 7.29
N GLU A 108 -2.25 31.72 8.22
CA GLU A 108 -0.83 31.45 7.97
C GLU A 108 -0.61 30.41 6.87
N LEU A 109 -1.38 29.31 6.88
CA LEU A 109 -1.34 28.31 5.80
C LEU A 109 -1.70 28.91 4.44
N ILE A 110 -2.72 29.76 4.40
CA ILE A 110 -3.18 30.41 3.18
C ILE A 110 -2.09 31.34 2.64
N ALA A 111 -1.36 32.06 3.50
CA ALA A 111 -0.23 32.89 3.08
C ALA A 111 0.92 32.07 2.48
N LEU A 112 1.20 30.88 3.03
CA LEU A 112 2.28 30.00 2.56
C LEU A 112 2.05 29.38 1.17
N ILE A 113 0.80 29.28 0.73
CA ILE A 113 0.44 28.61 -0.54
C ILE A 113 0.25 29.58 -1.70
N GLU A 114 0.35 30.88 -1.46
CA GLU A 114 0.21 31.91 -2.50
C GLU A 114 1.18 31.71 -3.66
N ASN A 115 0.68 31.81 -4.89
CA ASN A 115 1.45 31.68 -6.13
C ASN A 115 2.23 30.36 -6.30
N THR A 116 1.84 29.30 -5.57
CA THR A 116 2.44 27.97 -5.70
C THR A 116 1.69 27.08 -6.68
N THR A 117 2.35 26.03 -7.19
CA THR A 117 1.67 24.99 -7.97
C THR A 117 0.90 24.03 -7.07
N GLN A 118 -0.05 23.28 -7.63
CA GLN A 118 -0.83 22.29 -6.86
C GLN A 118 0.03 21.21 -6.19
N GLU A 119 1.17 20.86 -6.79
CA GLU A 119 2.13 19.89 -6.26
C GLU A 119 2.90 20.48 -5.09
N GLN A 120 3.42 21.71 -5.26
CA GLN A 120 4.11 22.44 -4.21
C GLN A 120 3.21 22.70 -3.01
N THR A 121 1.96 23.13 -3.24
CA THR A 121 0.94 23.30 -2.19
C THR A 121 0.79 22.02 -1.35
N GLN A 122 0.73 20.85 -2.00
CA GLN A 122 0.57 19.58 -1.28
C GLN A 122 1.77 19.27 -0.39
N VAL A 123 2.99 19.52 -0.90
CA VAL A 123 4.23 19.31 -0.13
C VAL A 123 4.27 20.24 1.07
N ILE A 124 3.99 21.53 0.88
CA ILE A 124 3.97 22.54 1.94
C ILE A 124 2.97 22.16 3.04
N LEU A 125 1.74 21.77 2.67
CA LEU A 125 0.72 21.36 3.62
C LEU A 125 1.13 20.12 4.41
N ASN A 126 1.66 19.10 3.74
CA ASN A 126 2.10 17.87 4.41
C ASN A 126 3.25 18.13 5.38
N GLN A 127 4.21 18.98 5.01
CA GLN A 127 5.33 19.37 5.87
C GLN A 127 4.88 20.18 7.08
N LYS A 128 4.08 21.23 6.87
CA LYS A 128 3.65 22.13 7.94
C LYS A 128 2.72 21.46 8.94
N LEU A 129 1.80 20.63 8.47
CA LEU A 129 0.81 19.98 9.31
C LEU A 129 1.28 18.65 9.90
N SER A 130 2.51 18.24 9.59
CA SER A 130 3.08 16.94 10.01
C SER A 130 2.08 15.80 9.78
N ILE A 131 1.36 15.84 8.65
CA ILE A 131 0.35 14.85 8.34
C ILE A 131 1.07 13.53 8.11
N PRO A 132 0.77 12.47 8.89
CA PRO A 132 1.46 11.20 8.76
C PRO A 132 1.23 10.66 7.35
N ILE A 133 2.33 10.37 6.65
CA ILE A 133 2.28 9.74 5.34
C ILE A 133 1.58 8.41 5.52
N THR A 134 0.35 8.31 5.00
CA THR A 134 -0.38 7.05 5.04
C THR A 134 0.24 6.13 4.00
N THR A 135 0.98 5.12 4.45
CA THR A 135 1.57 4.09 3.60
C THR A 135 0.48 3.16 3.08
N VAL A 136 -0.18 3.59 2.02
CA VAL A 136 -1.25 2.80 1.40
C VAL A 136 -0.65 1.87 0.36
N CYS A 137 -0.72 0.56 0.61
CA CYS A 137 -0.59 -0.45 -0.43
C CYS A 137 -2.01 -0.93 -0.78
N LYS A 138 -2.52 -0.56 -1.96
CA LYS A 138 -3.86 -0.94 -2.43
C LYS A 138 -3.75 -1.82 -3.65
N GLN A 139 -4.55 -2.88 -3.65
CA GLN A 139 -4.74 -3.76 -4.79
C GLN A 139 -6.19 -3.65 -5.25
N ARG A 140 -6.41 -3.39 -6.54
CA ARG A 140 -7.74 -3.40 -7.17
C ARG A 140 -7.76 -4.43 -8.26
N HIS A 141 -8.73 -5.34 -8.19
CA HIS A 141 -9.01 -6.32 -9.22
C HIS A 141 -10.03 -5.76 -10.21
N HIS A 142 -9.78 -5.97 -11.49
CA HIS A 142 -10.65 -5.54 -12.57
C HIS A 142 -11.42 -6.72 -13.16
N ALA A 143 -12.42 -6.43 -13.99
CA ALA A 143 -13.28 -7.44 -14.61
C ALA A 143 -12.52 -8.36 -15.58
N ASP A 144 -11.42 -7.89 -16.18
CA ASP A 144 -10.53 -8.64 -17.06
C ASP A 144 -9.44 -9.41 -16.29
N GLU A 145 -9.62 -9.62 -14.98
CA GLU A 145 -8.66 -10.21 -14.04
C GLU A 145 -7.34 -9.43 -13.90
N SER A 146 -7.20 -8.28 -14.56
CA SER A 146 -6.05 -7.42 -14.39
C SER A 146 -6.06 -6.80 -12.98
N VAL A 147 -4.87 -6.41 -12.51
CA VAL A 147 -4.69 -5.92 -11.16
C VAL A 147 -3.94 -4.58 -11.19
N THR A 148 -4.52 -3.55 -10.59
CA THR A 148 -3.80 -2.30 -10.31
C THR A 148 -3.24 -2.35 -8.89
N LEU A 149 -1.92 -2.19 -8.82
CA LEU A 149 -1.17 -2.05 -7.57
C LEU A 149 -0.82 -0.58 -7.35
N THR A 150 -1.29 0.00 -6.25
CA THR A 150 -0.86 1.32 -5.78
C THR A 150 0.09 1.11 -4.61
N ILE A 151 1.35 1.53 -4.78
CA ILE A 151 2.40 1.45 -3.75
C ILE A 151 2.96 2.83 -3.44
N HIS A 152 3.29 3.05 -2.18
CA HIS A 152 4.06 4.19 -1.74
C HIS A 152 5.52 3.79 -1.59
N LEU A 153 6.42 4.47 -2.30
CA LEU A 153 7.86 4.21 -2.26
C LEU A 153 8.57 5.35 -1.54
N THR A 154 9.53 5.02 -0.68
CA THR A 154 10.45 6.03 -0.14
C THR A 154 11.40 6.51 -1.23
N LYS A 155 12.06 7.66 -1.01
CA LYS A 155 13.06 8.21 -1.94
C LYS A 155 14.14 7.18 -2.26
N GLU A 156 14.72 6.55 -1.24
CA GLU A 156 15.75 5.53 -1.38
C GLU A 156 15.26 4.31 -2.19
N GLN A 157 14.03 3.83 -1.92
CA GLN A 157 13.44 2.72 -2.68
C GLN A 157 13.24 3.08 -4.15
N MET A 158 12.79 4.30 -4.43
CA MET A 158 12.61 4.78 -5.80
C MET A 158 13.95 4.94 -6.54
N GLU A 159 15.00 5.38 -5.86
CA GLU A 159 16.36 5.46 -6.39
C GLU A 159 16.89 4.07 -6.77
N ILE A 160 16.74 3.08 -5.89
CA ILE A 160 17.12 1.69 -6.16
C ILE A 160 16.36 1.14 -7.39
N LEU A 161 15.04 1.36 -7.45
CA LEU A 161 14.23 0.89 -8.57
C LEU A 161 14.59 1.60 -9.88
N THR A 162 14.90 2.89 -9.83
CA THR A 162 15.35 3.67 -10.98
C THR A 162 16.71 3.18 -11.47
N HIS A 163 17.64 2.93 -10.56
CA HIS A 163 18.93 2.35 -10.90
C HIS A 163 18.79 0.97 -11.54
N ALA A 164 17.96 0.09 -10.95
CA ALA A 164 17.68 -1.23 -11.51
C ALA A 164 17.05 -1.14 -12.92
N ARG A 165 16.10 -0.22 -13.14
CA ARG A 165 15.47 0.03 -14.44
C ARG A 165 16.48 0.46 -15.50
N ASN A 166 17.42 1.33 -15.15
CA ASN A 166 18.46 1.80 -16.07
C ASN A 166 19.38 0.64 -16.51
N LEU A 167 19.78 -0.22 -15.57
CA LEU A 167 20.62 -1.40 -15.86
C LEU A 167 19.95 -2.42 -16.78
N ILE A 168 18.62 -2.52 -16.76
CA ILE A 168 17.87 -3.49 -17.59
C ILE A 168 17.28 -2.86 -18.85
N SER A 169 17.61 -1.61 -19.17
CA SER A 169 17.02 -0.84 -20.28
C SER A 169 17.15 -1.53 -21.65
N HIS A 170 18.25 -2.27 -21.88
CA HIS A 170 18.43 -3.08 -23.09
C HIS A 170 17.55 -4.35 -23.12
N ALA A 171 17.21 -4.90 -21.95
CA ALA A 171 16.37 -6.08 -21.83
C ALA A 171 14.87 -5.74 -21.82
N VAL A 172 14.50 -4.54 -21.36
CA VAL A 172 13.11 -4.04 -21.30
C VAL A 172 13.06 -2.61 -21.87
N PRO A 173 12.87 -2.46 -23.21
CA PRO A 173 12.91 -1.16 -23.88
C PRO A 173 11.74 -0.24 -23.52
N ASP A 174 10.56 -0.81 -23.28
CA ASP A 174 9.28 -0.09 -23.17
C ASP A 174 9.10 0.71 -21.88
N LYS A 175 10.11 0.74 -20.99
CA LYS A 175 10.18 1.70 -19.86
C LYS A 175 8.97 1.68 -18.91
N ASN A 176 8.02 0.74 -19.04
CA ASN A 176 6.88 0.61 -18.14
C ASN A 176 7.27 -0.14 -16.88
N TRP A 177 6.88 0.36 -15.71
CA TRP A 177 7.17 -0.26 -14.42
C TRP A 177 6.59 -1.67 -14.29
N SER A 178 5.45 -1.97 -14.92
CA SER A 178 4.88 -3.32 -14.91
C SER A 178 5.84 -4.34 -15.52
N GLN A 179 6.43 -4.03 -16.67
CA GLN A 179 7.39 -4.90 -17.35
C GLN A 179 8.72 -4.99 -16.59
N VAL A 180 9.19 -3.87 -16.03
CA VAL A 180 10.39 -3.84 -15.17
C VAL A 180 10.22 -4.79 -13.99
N PHE A 181 9.08 -4.73 -13.28
CA PHE A 181 8.81 -5.62 -12.16
C PHE A 181 8.70 -7.08 -12.60
N SER A 182 7.99 -7.37 -13.70
CA SER A 182 7.89 -8.73 -14.24
C SER A 182 9.25 -9.32 -14.60
N TYR A 183 10.11 -8.54 -15.25
CA TYR A 183 11.46 -8.97 -15.61
C TYR A 183 12.34 -9.25 -14.38
N LEU A 184 12.36 -8.33 -13.40
CA LEU A 184 13.13 -8.50 -12.17
C LEU A 184 12.64 -9.72 -11.36
N ALA A 185 11.32 -9.89 -11.25
CA ALA A 185 10.72 -11.04 -10.57
C ALA A 185 11.07 -12.35 -11.28
N GLN A 186 10.93 -12.41 -12.61
CA GLN A 186 11.26 -13.60 -13.39
C GLN A 186 12.75 -13.96 -13.29
N LYS A 187 13.64 -12.96 -13.30
CA LYS A 187 15.09 -13.17 -13.11
C LYS A 187 15.38 -13.75 -11.72
N GLU A 188 14.74 -13.25 -10.68
CA GLU A 188 14.92 -13.77 -9.31
C GLU A 188 14.35 -15.18 -9.13
N ILE A 189 13.17 -15.45 -9.68
CA ILE A 189 12.56 -16.78 -9.71
C ILE A 189 13.48 -17.76 -10.45
N THR A 190 13.97 -17.38 -11.62
CA THR A 190 14.88 -18.21 -12.43
C THR A 190 16.18 -18.46 -11.69
N ARG A 191 16.79 -17.44 -11.08
CA ARG A 191 18.01 -17.58 -10.26
C ARG A 191 17.80 -18.59 -9.14
N ARG A 192 16.72 -18.47 -8.35
CA ARG A 192 16.45 -19.36 -7.21
C ARG A 192 16.03 -20.77 -7.63
N THR A 193 15.30 -20.92 -8.73
CA THR A 193 14.89 -22.24 -9.26
C THR A 193 16.07 -22.96 -9.92
N ALA A 194 16.94 -22.26 -10.64
CA ALA A 194 18.17 -22.83 -11.21
C ALA A 194 19.16 -23.27 -10.11
N LEU A 195 19.31 -22.48 -9.04
CA LEU A 195 20.10 -22.88 -7.86
C LEU A 195 19.53 -24.12 -7.16
N ARG A 196 18.21 -24.32 -7.19
CA ARG A 196 17.56 -25.56 -6.73
C ARG A 196 17.84 -26.75 -7.67
N LYS A 197 17.84 -26.55 -9.00
CA LYS A 197 18.15 -27.58 -9.99
C LYS A 197 19.63 -27.99 -10.01
N ARG A 198 20.56 -27.10 -9.63
CA ARG A 198 22.00 -27.38 -9.50
C ARG A 198 22.38 -28.07 -8.18
N ALA A 199 21.44 -28.33 -7.27
CA ALA A 199 21.68 -29.31 -6.20
C ALA A 199 21.77 -30.70 -6.86
N PRO A 200 22.86 -31.46 -6.65
CA PRO A 200 23.26 -32.50 -7.59
C PRO A 200 22.26 -33.66 -7.69
N ALA A 201 22.02 -34.09 -8.93
CA ALA A 201 21.65 -35.46 -9.22
C ALA A 201 22.82 -36.38 -8.81
N GLN A 202 22.47 -37.45 -8.09
CA GLN A 202 23.30 -38.60 -7.72
C GLN A 202 24.49 -38.35 -6.78
N CYS A 203 24.23 -38.45 -5.48
CA CYS A 203 25.04 -39.36 -4.67
C CYS A 203 24.35 -40.71 -4.75
N VAL A 204 24.85 -41.61 -5.60
CA VAL A 204 24.58 -43.04 -5.47
C VAL A 204 25.21 -43.45 -4.14
N LEU A 205 24.41 -43.48 -3.08
CA LEU A 205 24.80 -44.21 -1.87
C LEU A 205 24.80 -45.67 -2.28
N LYS A 206 26.00 -46.24 -2.44
CA LYS A 206 26.17 -47.69 -2.45
C LYS A 206 25.46 -48.23 -1.21
N ALA A 207 24.61 -49.22 -1.42
CA ALA A 207 24.01 -49.99 -0.36
C ALA A 207 25.10 -50.87 0.27
N ASP A 208 25.90 -50.29 1.16
CA ASP A 208 26.68 -51.06 2.11
C ASP A 208 25.95 -51.02 3.44
N SER A 209 25.21 -52.10 3.65
CA SER A 209 24.72 -52.54 4.95
C SER A 209 25.88 -52.64 5.94
N THR A 210 25.95 -51.73 6.91
CA THR A 210 26.50 -52.00 8.25
C THR A 210 26.13 -50.86 9.22
N THR A 211 25.16 -51.16 10.10
CA THR A 211 25.07 -50.76 11.51
C THR A 211 25.88 -49.57 12.03
N ALA A 212 25.21 -48.45 12.36
CA ALA A 212 25.45 -47.66 13.58
C ALA A 212 24.40 -46.53 13.75
N THR A 213 23.49 -46.71 14.71
CA THR A 213 22.47 -45.74 15.14
C THR A 213 23.14 -44.55 15.84
N VAL A 214 23.34 -43.43 15.14
CA VAL A 214 23.83 -42.19 15.77
C VAL A 214 22.65 -41.24 16.02
N VAL A 215 22.05 -41.39 17.19
CA VAL A 215 21.11 -40.42 17.77
C VAL A 215 21.88 -39.12 18.05
N GLY A 216 21.39 -37.96 17.59
CA GLY A 216 21.88 -36.64 18.00
C GLY A 216 22.75 -35.85 17.01
N LYS A 217 23.05 -36.34 15.80
CA LYS A 217 23.73 -35.52 14.78
C LYS A 217 22.74 -34.56 14.06
N PRO A 218 23.09 -33.27 13.89
CA PRO A 218 22.26 -32.31 13.16
C PRO A 218 22.20 -32.66 11.66
N LEU A 219 21.04 -32.39 11.04
CA LEU A 219 20.84 -32.61 9.60
C LEU A 219 21.80 -31.76 8.78
N THR A 220 22.56 -32.39 7.89
CA THR A 220 23.47 -31.69 6.97
C THR A 220 22.68 -30.89 5.94
N GLN A 221 23.29 -29.82 5.42
CA GLN A 221 22.66 -28.97 4.42
C GLN A 221 22.36 -29.73 3.11
N ALA A 222 23.15 -30.75 2.78
CA ALA A 222 22.91 -31.63 1.64
C ALA A 222 21.62 -32.45 1.80
N VAL A 223 21.40 -33.04 2.98
CA VAL A 223 20.17 -33.79 3.28
C VAL A 223 18.96 -32.86 3.25
N LYS A 224 19.03 -31.67 3.86
CA LYS A 224 17.95 -30.66 3.81
C LYS A 224 17.59 -30.28 2.36
N LYS A 225 18.59 -30.05 1.50
CA LYS A 225 18.38 -29.74 0.08
C LYS A 225 17.66 -30.88 -0.66
N SER A 226 18.04 -32.13 -0.41
CA SER A 226 17.41 -33.30 -1.05
C SER A 226 15.94 -33.46 -0.68
N VAL A 227 15.58 -33.15 0.56
CA VAL A 227 14.18 -33.17 1.04
C VAL A 227 13.36 -32.06 0.38
N PHE A 228 13.89 -30.85 0.30
CA PHE A 228 13.23 -29.74 -0.40
C PHE A 228 13.10 -29.93 -1.92
N ALA A 229 13.98 -30.72 -2.53
CA ALA A 229 13.88 -31.08 -3.95
C ALA A 229 12.72 -32.06 -4.20
N ARG A 230 12.47 -33.00 -3.27
CA ARG A 230 11.35 -33.95 -3.33
C ARG A 230 10.01 -33.32 -2.99
N GLN A 231 9.98 -32.39 -2.03
CA GLN A 231 8.76 -31.79 -1.49
C GLN A 231 8.90 -30.27 -1.42
N ALA A 232 8.14 -29.56 -2.25
CA ALA A 232 8.19 -28.09 -2.35
C ALA A 232 7.02 -27.38 -1.63
N CYS A 233 6.26 -28.09 -0.80
CA CYS A 233 5.13 -27.57 -0.03
C CYS A 233 4.98 -28.30 1.32
N CYS A 234 4.27 -27.65 2.25
CA CYS A 234 3.95 -28.20 3.56
C CYS A 234 3.11 -29.47 3.45
N GLN A 235 3.59 -30.56 4.05
CA GLN A 235 2.97 -31.90 4.06
C GLN A 235 2.09 -32.17 5.28
N PHE A 236 1.89 -31.18 6.16
CA PHE A 236 1.04 -31.35 7.33
C PHE A 236 -0.37 -31.77 6.91
N ARG A 237 -0.88 -32.83 7.52
CA ARG A 237 -2.24 -33.33 7.35
C ARG A 237 -3.01 -33.11 8.64
N ASP A 238 -4.20 -32.54 8.51
CA ASP A 238 -5.15 -32.46 9.61
C ASP A 238 -5.59 -33.89 10.01
N PRO A 239 -5.41 -34.32 11.27
CA PRO A 239 -5.83 -35.63 11.73
C PRO A 239 -7.35 -35.86 11.65
N SER A 240 -8.15 -34.80 11.70
CA SER A 240 -9.62 -34.88 11.73
C SER A 240 -10.23 -34.86 10.33
N SER A 241 -9.80 -33.92 9.48
CA SER A 241 -10.35 -33.74 8.13
C SER A 241 -9.51 -34.37 7.01
N GLY A 242 -8.26 -34.79 7.29
CA GLY A 242 -7.32 -35.29 6.28
C GLY A 242 -6.74 -34.24 5.32
N LYS A 243 -7.16 -32.97 5.46
CA LYS A 243 -6.75 -31.87 4.57
C LYS A 243 -5.24 -31.58 4.70
N VAL A 244 -4.58 -31.37 3.55
CA VAL A 244 -3.15 -31.01 3.49
C VAL A 244 -2.99 -29.50 3.45
N CYS A 245 -2.03 -28.95 4.23
CA CYS A 245 -1.76 -27.51 4.25
C CYS A 245 -1.33 -26.95 2.88
N GLY A 246 -0.37 -27.59 2.20
CA GLY A 246 0.07 -27.18 0.85
C GLY A 246 0.79 -25.83 0.73
N SER A 247 1.01 -25.09 1.84
CA SER A 247 1.73 -23.81 1.83
C SER A 247 3.12 -23.97 1.21
N LYS A 248 3.54 -22.98 0.41
CA LYS A 248 4.86 -22.92 -0.26
C LYS A 248 5.83 -21.93 0.41
N ARG A 249 5.41 -21.29 1.51
CA ARG A 249 6.17 -20.22 2.18
C ARG A 249 6.80 -20.71 3.48
N PHE A 250 8.00 -20.18 3.79
CA PHE A 250 8.73 -20.43 5.04
C PHE A 250 8.82 -21.91 5.41
N LEU A 251 9.28 -22.73 4.46
CA LEU A 251 9.37 -24.18 4.61
C LEU A 251 10.60 -24.59 5.43
N GLN A 252 10.42 -25.59 6.27
CA GLN A 252 11.42 -26.18 7.15
C GLN A 252 11.39 -27.71 7.00
N VAL A 253 12.56 -28.35 7.18
CA VAL A 253 12.64 -29.81 7.25
C VAL A 253 12.40 -30.23 8.68
N ASP A 254 11.48 -31.17 8.85
CA ASP A 254 11.06 -31.74 10.13
C ASP A 254 11.18 -33.27 10.07
N HIS A 255 11.37 -33.90 11.23
CA HIS A 255 11.39 -35.36 11.36
C HIS A 255 9.99 -35.85 11.69
N ARG A 256 9.41 -36.75 10.88
CA ARG A 256 8.11 -37.40 11.12
C ARG A 256 8.05 -37.99 12.53
N ARG A 257 9.05 -38.77 12.91
CA ARG A 257 9.35 -39.15 14.29
C ARG A 257 10.54 -38.32 14.78
N PRO A 258 10.38 -37.48 15.82
CA PRO A 258 11.45 -36.61 16.28
C PRO A 258 12.64 -37.40 16.84
N GLN A 259 13.84 -36.81 16.81
CA GLN A 259 15.08 -37.48 17.23
C GLN A 259 15.04 -37.91 18.70
N TRP A 260 14.45 -37.11 19.59
CA TRP A 260 14.30 -37.45 21.01
C TRP A 260 13.36 -38.64 21.26
N ALA A 261 12.45 -38.93 20.32
CA ALA A 261 11.61 -40.12 20.37
C ALA A 261 12.24 -41.32 19.66
N GLY A 262 13.55 -41.28 19.34
CA GLY A 262 14.27 -42.34 18.62
C GLY A 262 14.15 -42.26 17.09
N GLY A 263 13.77 -41.12 16.52
CA GLY A 263 13.71 -40.92 15.08
C GLY A 263 15.09 -40.81 14.41
N SER A 264 15.25 -41.45 13.24
CA SER A 264 16.49 -41.39 12.45
C SER A 264 16.53 -40.18 11.51
N ASN A 265 17.71 -39.87 10.96
CA ASN A 265 17.90 -38.85 9.93
C ASN A 265 17.64 -39.37 8.51
N ASP A 266 17.00 -40.54 8.37
CA ASP A 266 16.73 -41.14 7.08
C ASP A 266 15.70 -40.35 6.30
N LEU A 267 15.84 -40.31 4.98
CA LEU A 267 14.94 -39.53 4.10
C LEU A 267 13.47 -39.96 4.21
N SER A 268 13.19 -41.20 4.63
CA SER A 268 11.84 -41.70 4.91
C SER A 268 11.23 -41.06 6.16
N ASN A 269 12.06 -40.73 7.16
CA ASN A 269 11.64 -40.07 8.39
C ASN A 269 11.62 -38.53 8.26
N LEU A 270 11.99 -37.95 7.11
CA LEU A 270 11.98 -36.50 6.90
C LEU A 270 10.75 -36.04 6.12
N GLN A 271 10.25 -34.86 6.47
CA GLN A 271 9.13 -34.19 5.80
C GLN A 271 9.35 -32.67 5.74
N VAL A 272 8.60 -32.00 4.86
CA VAL A 272 8.62 -30.53 4.75
C VAL A 272 7.36 -29.94 5.38
N LEU A 273 7.53 -29.04 6.36
CA LEU A 273 6.44 -28.30 7.01
C LEU A 273 6.67 -26.79 6.86
N CYS A 274 5.61 -25.97 6.87
CA CYS A 274 5.78 -24.52 7.04
C CYS A 274 6.11 -24.21 8.51
N ALA A 275 6.75 -23.07 8.78
CA ALA A 275 7.17 -22.69 10.12
C ALA A 275 6.05 -22.81 11.18
N GLN A 276 4.81 -22.42 10.86
CA GLN A 276 3.66 -22.56 11.75
C GLN A 276 3.30 -24.01 12.06
N HIS A 277 3.25 -24.88 11.05
CA HIS A 277 2.92 -26.30 11.26
C HIS A 277 4.05 -27.06 11.95
N ASN A 278 5.31 -26.69 11.69
CA ASN A 278 6.46 -27.24 12.41
C ASN A 278 6.37 -26.91 13.91
N GLN A 279 6.10 -25.65 14.25
CA GLN A 279 5.90 -25.22 15.64
C GLN A 279 4.67 -25.86 16.29
N TYR A 280 3.55 -26.00 15.56
CA TYR A 280 2.35 -26.67 16.04
C TYR A 280 2.63 -28.14 16.38
N LYS A 281 3.31 -28.86 15.49
CA LYS A 281 3.70 -30.25 15.72
C LYS A 281 4.62 -30.39 16.93
N TYR A 282 5.68 -29.57 17.01
CA TYR A 282 6.61 -29.58 18.13
C TYR A 282 5.90 -29.36 19.48
N ARG A 283 4.95 -28.40 19.55
CA ARG A 283 4.14 -28.19 20.74
C ARG A 283 3.35 -29.45 21.12
N ARG A 284 2.64 -30.08 20.18
CA ARG A 284 1.87 -31.30 20.48
C ARG A 284 2.73 -32.46 20.97
N GLU A 285 3.90 -32.66 20.37
CA GLU A 285 4.76 -33.78 20.72
C GLU A 285 5.51 -33.54 22.04
N SER A 286 5.85 -32.29 22.36
CA SER A 286 6.47 -31.93 23.65
C SER A 286 5.52 -31.99 24.84
N PHE A 287 4.21 -31.79 24.64
CA PHE A 287 3.22 -32.01 25.70
C PHE A 287 3.00 -33.49 26.02
N CYS A 288 3.24 -34.39 25.08
CA CYS A 288 2.98 -35.83 25.25
C CYS A 288 4.14 -36.59 25.91
N SER A 289 5.31 -35.96 26.10
CA SER A 289 6.51 -36.57 26.68
C SER A 289 6.68 -36.32 28.20
N TYR A 290 5.72 -35.64 28.83
CA TYR A 290 5.68 -35.38 30.29
C TYR A 290 4.46 -36.02 30.99
N SER A 291 3.77 -36.95 30.32
CA SER A 291 2.62 -37.69 30.86
C SER A 291 2.96 -39.16 31.03
#